data_AF-A0A943BZS7-F1
#
_entry.id   AF-A0A943BZS7-F1
#
_cell.length_a   1.000
_cell.length_b   1.000
_cell.length_c   1.000
_cell.angle_alpha   90.00
_cell.angle_beta   90.00
_cell.angle_gamma   90.00
#
_symmetry.space_group_name_H-M   'P 1'
#
loop_
_entity.id
_entity.type
_entity.pdbx_description
1 polymer ?
#
loop_
_entity_poly.entity_id
_entity_poly.type
_entity_poly.pdbx_seq_one_letter_code
_entity_poly.pdbx_strand_id
1 'polypeptide(L)'
;MSNKLVRKKKNKPKYGWMQSEIDAAVRRDAYDKHVAGYAVTMMQHVLEIGLWTLHDKFGFGRKRLERVQGIFNEYLKEHYEKKLNVREFSILVQAKVGADVEAEAKKFSQKCRMNLAKMEYPKNPRDLKVKLITITDALSTTYAMICTELITREKMSGTKVRKFPEECAALINEYLNGGWVSQEDIRQILAEETGIRIALG
;
A
#
# COMPACT_ATOMS: atom_id res chain seq x y z
N MET A 1 -3.86 -4.12 -59.92
CA MET A 1 -4.01 -4.83 -58.64
C MET A 1 -2.83 -4.45 -57.75
N SER A 2 -3.07 -3.76 -56.63
CA SER A 2 -2.02 -3.23 -55.74
C SER A 2 -1.60 -4.28 -54.72
N ASN A 3 -0.36 -4.76 -54.79
CA ASN A 3 0.25 -5.62 -53.78
C ASN A 3 0.55 -4.78 -52.53
N LYS A 4 -0.36 -4.81 -51.55
CA LYS A 4 -0.04 -4.35 -50.19
C LYS A 4 1.01 -5.29 -49.60
N LEU A 5 2.26 -4.81 -49.54
CA LEU A 5 3.34 -5.42 -48.77
C LEU A 5 2.91 -5.49 -47.29
N VAL A 6 2.35 -6.62 -46.89
CA VAL A 6 2.09 -6.92 -45.48
C VAL A 6 3.46 -6.99 -44.80
N ARG A 7 3.80 -5.99 -43.98
CA ARG A 7 5.01 -6.01 -43.15
C ARG A 7 4.99 -7.30 -42.31
N LYS A 8 5.83 -8.28 -42.65
CA LYS A 8 6.12 -9.41 -41.76
C LYS A 8 6.56 -8.83 -40.42
N LYS A 9 5.83 -9.17 -39.36
CA LYS A 9 6.17 -8.82 -37.98
C LYS A 9 7.64 -9.22 -37.78
N LYS A 10 8.52 -8.24 -37.57
CA LYS A 10 9.94 -8.51 -37.34
C LYS A 10 10.02 -9.43 -36.12
N ASN A 11 10.40 -10.69 -36.32
CA ASN A 11 10.74 -11.58 -35.22
C ASN A 11 11.86 -10.90 -34.43
N LYS A 12 11.71 -10.84 -33.10
CA LYS A 12 12.76 -10.32 -32.21
C LYS A 12 14.07 -11.06 -32.55
N PRO A 13 15.21 -10.35 -32.63
CA PRO A 13 16.49 -11.01 -32.87
C PRO A 13 16.71 -12.08 -31.80
N LYS A 14 17.02 -13.32 -32.19
CA LYS A 14 17.43 -14.36 -31.25
C LYS A 14 18.89 -14.08 -30.89
N TYR A 15 19.13 -13.46 -29.74
CA TYR A 15 20.48 -13.21 -29.25
C TYR A 15 21.03 -14.49 -28.63
N GLY A 16 21.48 -15.45 -29.44
CA GLY A 16 21.75 -16.84 -29.02
C GLY A 16 22.58 -17.01 -27.73
N TRP A 17 23.57 -16.14 -27.48
CA TRP A 17 24.41 -16.19 -26.28
C TRP A 17 23.93 -15.29 -25.11
N MET A 18 23.13 -14.25 -25.38
CA MET A 18 22.52 -13.38 -24.34
C MET A 18 21.08 -13.78 -23.98
N GLN A 19 20.48 -14.73 -24.69
CA GLN A 19 19.06 -15.05 -24.52
C GLN A 19 18.74 -15.49 -23.08
N SER A 20 19.63 -16.25 -22.45
CA SER A 20 19.51 -16.68 -21.05
C SER A 20 19.51 -15.50 -20.07
N GLU A 21 20.33 -14.47 -20.32
CA GLU A 21 20.40 -13.25 -19.52
C GLU A 21 19.15 -12.37 -19.71
N ILE A 22 18.70 -12.24 -20.96
CA ILE A 22 17.44 -11.55 -21.30
C ILE A 22 16.27 -12.24 -20.61
N ASP A 23 16.18 -13.56 -20.68
CA ASP A 23 15.10 -14.35 -20.05
C ASP A 23 15.20 -14.29 -18.51
N ALA A 24 16.40 -14.21 -17.94
CA ALA A 24 16.59 -14.00 -16.51
C ALA A 24 16.13 -12.60 -16.07
N ALA A 25 16.44 -11.57 -16.86
CA ALA A 25 15.99 -10.19 -16.60
C ALA A 25 14.47 -10.07 -16.69
N VAL A 26 13.84 -10.66 -17.71
CA VAL A 26 12.38 -10.68 -17.87
C VAL A 26 11.70 -11.43 -16.71
N ARG A 27 12.25 -12.57 -16.27
CA ARG A 27 11.74 -13.29 -15.09
C ARG A 27 11.85 -12.47 -13.81
N ARG A 28 12.95 -11.74 -13.63
CA ARG A 28 13.14 -10.84 -12.48
C ARG A 28 12.14 -9.69 -12.50
N ASP A 29 11.96 -9.02 -13.64
CA ASP A 29 10.97 -7.94 -13.79
C ASP A 29 9.54 -8.42 -13.52
N ALA A 30 9.16 -9.60 -14.03
CA ALA A 30 7.87 -10.19 -13.76
C ALA A 30 7.67 -10.51 -12.26
N TYR A 31 8.71 -11.02 -11.60
CA TYR A 31 8.68 -11.28 -10.16
C TYR A 31 8.57 -9.98 -9.35
N ASP A 32 9.36 -8.96 -9.68
CA ASP A 32 9.33 -7.66 -8.98
C ASP A 32 7.96 -7.01 -9.10
N LYS A 33 7.32 -7.07 -10.28
CA LYS A 33 5.93 -6.62 -10.49
C LYS A 33 4.93 -7.43 -9.65
N HIS A 34 5.10 -8.74 -9.57
CA HIS A 34 4.24 -9.58 -8.76
C HIS A 34 4.35 -9.23 -7.27
N VAL A 35 5.56 -9.04 -6.75
CA VAL A 35 5.79 -8.62 -5.36
C VAL A 35 5.24 -7.21 -5.10
N ALA A 36 5.43 -6.28 -6.04
CA ALA A 36 4.87 -4.94 -5.94
C ALA A 36 3.33 -4.94 -5.90
N GLY A 37 2.67 -5.90 -6.58
CA GLY A 37 1.21 -6.06 -6.51
C GLY A 37 0.69 -6.29 -5.09
N TYR A 38 1.40 -7.07 -4.27
CA TYR A 38 1.04 -7.25 -2.86
C TYR A 38 1.21 -5.97 -2.04
N ALA A 39 2.25 -5.19 -2.31
CA ALA A 39 2.46 -3.90 -1.66
C ALA A 39 1.32 -2.93 -1.98
N VAL A 40 0.94 -2.81 -3.25
CA VAL A 40 -0.17 -1.93 -3.68
C VAL A 40 -1.48 -2.35 -3.01
N THR A 41 -1.78 -3.65 -3.00
CA THR A 41 -2.99 -4.19 -2.34
C THR A 41 -3.01 -3.86 -0.85
N MET A 42 -1.88 -4.08 -0.16
CA MET A 42 -1.74 -3.74 1.26
C MET A 42 -1.99 -2.24 1.49
N MET A 43 -1.34 -1.38 0.72
CA MET A 43 -1.47 0.06 0.88
C MET A 43 -2.92 0.54 0.69
N GLN A 44 -3.63 0.01 -0.32
CA GLN A 44 -5.03 0.33 -0.57
C GLN A 44 -5.92 -0.07 0.61
N HIS A 45 -5.79 -1.31 1.09
CA HIS A 45 -6.61 -1.79 2.20
C HIS A 45 -6.34 -1.01 3.49
N VAL A 46 -5.07 -0.74 3.79
CA VAL A 46 -4.68 0.06 4.97
C VAL A 46 -5.16 1.50 4.84
N LEU A 47 -5.19 2.07 3.63
CA LEU A 47 -5.76 3.39 3.40
C LEU A 47 -7.27 3.40 3.64
N GLU A 48 -8.02 2.42 3.14
CA GLU A 48 -9.47 2.28 3.40
C GLU A 48 -9.75 2.21 4.90
N ILE A 49 -9.02 1.35 5.61
CA ILE A 49 -9.06 1.24 7.08
C ILE A 49 -8.72 2.58 7.75
N GLY A 50 -7.67 3.25 7.29
CA GLY A 50 -7.23 4.52 7.84
C GLY A 50 -8.26 5.63 7.64
N LEU A 51 -8.86 5.73 6.45
CA LEU A 51 -9.91 6.72 6.17
C LEU A 51 -11.17 6.45 6.99
N TRP A 52 -11.57 5.18 7.11
CA TRP A 52 -12.67 4.80 7.98
C TRP A 52 -12.40 5.16 9.45
N THR A 53 -11.20 4.84 9.94
CA THR A 53 -10.78 5.17 11.31
C THR A 53 -10.78 6.68 11.54
N LEU A 54 -10.29 7.47 10.57
CA LEU A 54 -10.33 8.94 10.65
C LEU A 54 -11.76 9.48 10.67
N HIS A 55 -12.68 8.84 9.95
CA HIS A 55 -14.09 9.21 9.97
C HIS A 55 -14.73 8.91 11.34
N ASP A 56 -14.72 7.64 11.74
CA ASP A 56 -15.40 7.12 12.93
C ASP A 56 -14.81 7.67 14.23
N LYS A 57 -13.48 7.59 14.40
CA LYS A 57 -12.81 7.95 15.67
C LYS A 57 -12.39 9.41 15.76
N PHE A 58 -12.10 10.05 14.62
CA PHE A 58 -11.54 11.40 14.60
C PHE A 58 -12.49 12.45 14.00
N GLY A 59 -13.68 12.05 13.54
CA GLY A 59 -14.71 12.96 13.03
C GLY A 59 -14.33 13.65 11.72
N PHE A 60 -13.50 13.00 10.88
CA PHE A 60 -13.11 13.58 9.61
C PHE A 60 -14.29 13.56 8.63
N GLY A 61 -14.75 14.74 8.22
CA GLY A 61 -15.68 14.86 7.11
C GLY A 61 -15.02 14.60 5.75
N ARG A 62 -15.85 14.35 4.73
CA ARG A 62 -15.45 14.02 3.34
C ARG A 62 -14.28 14.85 2.80
N LYS A 63 -14.33 16.18 2.90
CA LYS A 63 -13.27 17.07 2.37
C LYS A 63 -11.88 16.81 2.99
N ARG A 64 -11.82 16.39 4.25
CA ARG A 64 -10.54 16.08 4.93
C ARG A 64 -10.03 14.73 4.47
N LEU A 65 -10.92 13.75 4.37
CA LEU A 65 -10.61 12.41 3.88
C LEU A 65 -10.14 12.42 2.42
N GLU A 66 -10.77 13.20 1.54
CA GLU A 66 -10.34 13.38 0.14
C GLU A 66 -8.92 13.96 0.04
N ARG A 67 -8.49 14.80 0.98
CA ARG A 67 -7.10 15.31 1.02
C ARG A 67 -6.11 14.24 1.43
N VAL A 68 -6.43 13.45 2.45
CA VAL A 68 -5.60 12.31 2.87
C VAL A 68 -5.44 11.32 1.71
N GLN A 69 -6.54 11.02 1.01
CA GLN A 69 -6.51 10.19 -0.21
C GLN A 69 -5.72 10.84 -1.35
N GLY A 70 -5.80 12.17 -1.51
CA GLY A 70 -5.04 12.93 -2.49
C GLY A 70 -3.53 12.73 -2.37
N ILE A 71 -2.99 12.77 -1.15
CA ILE A 71 -1.57 12.56 -0.87
C ILE A 71 -1.14 11.14 -1.22
N PHE A 72 -1.99 10.15 -0.94
CA PHE A 72 -1.73 8.78 -1.33
C PHE A 72 -1.67 8.61 -2.86
N ASN A 73 -2.59 9.26 -3.58
CA ASN A 73 -2.61 9.22 -5.05
C ASN A 73 -1.41 9.96 -5.68
N GLU A 74 -0.99 11.07 -5.08
CA GLU A 74 0.24 11.78 -5.46
C GLU A 74 1.47 10.88 -5.27
N TYR A 75 1.56 10.20 -4.12
CA TYR A 75 2.61 9.20 -3.85
C TYR A 75 2.64 8.09 -4.89
N LEU A 76 1.49 7.48 -5.21
CA LEU A 76 1.44 6.42 -6.21
C LEU A 76 1.95 6.93 -7.57
N LYS A 77 1.63 8.16 -7.96
CA LYS A 77 2.13 8.77 -9.21
C LYS A 77 3.64 9.05 -9.15
N GLU A 78 4.14 9.65 -8.07
CA GLU A 78 5.55 10.07 -7.94
C GLU A 78 6.52 8.89 -7.67
N HIS A 79 6.02 7.78 -7.09
CA HIS A 79 6.78 6.54 -6.94
C HIS A 79 7.12 5.92 -8.31
N TYR A 80 6.23 6.04 -9.31
CA TYR A 80 6.56 5.66 -10.70
C TYR A 80 7.64 6.57 -11.32
N GLU A 81 7.76 7.81 -10.86
CA GLU A 81 8.78 8.78 -11.30
C GLU A 81 10.10 8.70 -10.51
N LYS A 82 10.22 7.82 -9.50
CA LYS A 82 11.39 7.63 -8.62
C LYS A 82 11.85 8.89 -7.85
N LYS A 83 10.95 9.85 -7.60
CA LYS A 83 11.31 11.12 -6.94
C LYS A 83 11.17 11.11 -5.42
N LEU A 84 10.43 10.17 -4.87
CA LEU A 84 9.98 10.22 -3.47
C LEU A 84 10.77 9.26 -2.57
N ASN A 85 11.46 9.81 -1.57
CA ASN A 85 12.15 9.03 -0.55
C ASN A 85 11.21 8.74 0.62
N VAL A 86 10.54 7.61 0.55
CA VAL A 86 9.50 7.15 1.50
C VAL A 86 9.95 7.18 2.97
N ARG A 87 11.25 7.01 3.22
CA ARG A 87 11.82 7.04 4.58
C ARG A 87 11.66 8.41 5.25
N GLU A 88 11.53 9.48 4.48
CA GLU A 88 11.37 10.83 5.02
C GLU A 88 10.08 10.98 5.82
N PHE A 89 9.00 10.30 5.40
CA PHE A 89 7.75 10.30 6.15
C PHE A 89 7.91 9.64 7.52
N SER A 90 8.52 8.45 7.57
CA SER A 90 8.75 7.74 8.82
C SER A 90 9.67 8.53 9.76
N ILE A 91 10.72 9.16 9.22
CA ILE A 91 11.63 10.03 9.99
C ILE A 91 10.89 11.24 10.55
N LEU A 92 10.04 11.90 9.74
CA LEU A 92 9.26 13.06 10.19
C LEU A 92 8.33 12.69 11.34
N VAL A 93 7.57 11.59 11.19
CA VAL A 93 6.66 11.11 12.21
C VAL A 93 7.42 10.79 13.51
N GLN A 94 8.54 10.08 13.42
CA GLN A 94 9.38 9.81 14.59
C GLN A 94 9.88 11.11 15.24
N ALA A 95 10.37 12.07 14.47
CA ALA A 95 10.94 13.31 14.99
C ALA A 95 9.89 14.23 15.62
N LYS A 96 8.67 14.29 15.06
CA LYS A 96 7.61 15.22 15.51
C LYS A 96 6.75 14.66 16.63
N VAL A 97 6.48 13.36 16.62
CA VAL A 97 5.53 12.73 17.56
C VAL A 97 6.09 11.52 18.30
N GLY A 98 7.33 11.10 18.02
CA GLY A 98 8.00 9.99 18.70
C GLY A 98 7.39 8.62 18.40
N ALA A 99 6.66 8.50 17.29
CA ALA A 99 5.94 7.29 16.92
C ALA A 99 6.70 6.51 15.83
N ASP A 100 7.04 5.25 16.13
CA ASP A 100 7.70 4.36 15.19
C ASP A 100 6.66 3.55 14.42
N VAL A 101 6.30 4.05 13.24
CA VAL A 101 5.32 3.44 12.34
C VAL A 101 5.73 2.05 11.84
N GLU A 102 7.03 1.74 11.80
CA GLU A 102 7.52 0.41 11.42
C GLU A 102 7.36 -0.58 12.57
N ALA A 103 7.63 -0.14 13.80
CA ALA A 103 7.35 -0.94 14.99
C ALA A 103 5.84 -1.21 15.14
N GLU A 104 4.99 -0.21 14.91
CA GLU A 104 3.53 -0.38 14.90
C GLU A 104 3.10 -1.41 13.83
N ALA A 105 3.67 -1.33 12.62
CA ALA A 105 3.40 -2.29 11.56
C ALA A 105 3.79 -3.73 11.92
N LYS A 106 4.85 -3.91 12.71
CA LYS A 106 5.34 -5.24 13.12
C LYS A 106 4.53 -5.86 14.25
N LYS A 107 3.68 -5.10 14.96
CA LYS A 107 2.76 -5.65 15.97
C LYS A 107 1.74 -6.62 15.36
N PHE A 108 1.41 -6.44 14.08
CA PHE A 108 0.51 -7.35 13.37
C PHE A 108 1.15 -8.72 13.15
N SER A 109 0.39 -9.78 13.47
CA SER A 109 0.82 -11.15 13.19
C SER A 109 1.13 -11.32 11.71
N GLN A 110 2.04 -12.26 11.39
CA GLN A 110 2.39 -12.56 10.01
C GLN A 110 1.15 -12.89 9.18
N LYS A 111 0.27 -13.76 9.70
CA LYS A 111 -0.97 -14.17 9.05
C LYS A 111 -1.88 -12.97 8.73
N CYS A 112 -2.02 -12.04 9.68
CA CYS A 112 -2.84 -10.84 9.48
C CYS A 112 -2.31 -9.98 8.33
N ARG A 113 -1.00 -9.69 8.31
CA ARG A 113 -0.36 -8.92 7.22
C ARG A 113 -0.54 -9.61 5.86
N MET A 114 -0.38 -10.94 5.81
CA MET A 114 -0.59 -11.70 4.57
C MET A 114 -2.03 -11.63 4.08
N ASN A 115 -3.01 -11.77 4.99
CA ASN A 115 -4.43 -11.67 4.66
C ASN A 115 -4.80 -10.29 4.13
N LEU A 116 -4.32 -9.22 4.78
CA LEU A 116 -4.52 -7.85 4.30
C LEU A 116 -3.93 -7.63 2.91
N ALA A 117 -2.75 -8.18 2.61
CA ALA A 117 -2.17 -8.10 1.27
C ALA A 117 -2.80 -9.07 0.24
N LYS A 118 -3.80 -9.88 0.62
CA LYS A 118 -4.31 -11.01 -0.18
C LYS A 118 -3.18 -11.92 -0.70
N MET A 119 -2.15 -12.12 0.12
CA MET A 119 -0.96 -12.84 -0.25
C MET A 119 -1.14 -14.36 -0.04
N GLU A 120 -0.90 -15.13 -1.10
CA GLU A 120 -0.84 -16.59 -0.98
C GLU A 120 0.39 -17.03 -0.18
N TYR A 121 0.27 -18.14 0.55
CA TYR A 121 1.38 -18.66 1.34
C TYR A 121 2.49 -19.19 0.42
N PRO A 122 3.68 -18.55 0.37
CA PRO A 122 4.74 -18.98 -0.52
C PRO A 122 5.34 -20.30 -0.05
N LYS A 123 5.57 -21.23 -0.98
CA LYS A 123 6.22 -22.52 -0.66
C LYS A 123 7.71 -22.36 -0.32
N ASN A 124 8.34 -21.28 -0.78
CA ASN A 124 9.76 -21.00 -0.55
C ASN A 124 9.94 -20.01 0.63
N PRO A 125 10.69 -20.40 1.70
CA PRO A 125 10.92 -19.53 2.85
C PRO A 125 11.63 -18.20 2.54
N ARG A 126 12.53 -18.18 1.54
CA ARG A 126 13.21 -16.93 1.14
C ARG A 126 12.25 -15.96 0.46
N ASP A 127 11.37 -16.49 -0.39
CA ASP A 127 10.32 -15.72 -1.07
C ASP A 127 9.33 -15.14 -0.06
N LEU A 128 8.94 -15.94 0.94
CA LEU A 128 8.12 -15.48 2.05
C LEU A 128 8.78 -14.31 2.80
N LYS A 129 10.08 -14.39 3.13
CA LYS A 129 10.77 -13.30 3.83
C LYS A 129 10.77 -12.00 3.02
N VAL A 130 11.07 -12.07 1.72
CA VAL A 130 11.09 -10.89 0.84
C VAL A 130 9.71 -10.27 0.78
N LYS A 131 8.68 -11.06 0.46
CA LYS A 131 7.30 -10.56 0.35
C LYS A 131 6.76 -10.00 1.67
N LEU A 132 7.09 -10.63 2.81
CA LEU A 132 6.71 -10.12 4.13
C LEU A 132 7.32 -8.76 4.44
N ILE A 133 8.60 -8.56 4.12
CA ILE A 133 9.25 -7.25 4.26
C ILE A 133 8.51 -6.23 3.39
N THR A 134 8.27 -6.56 2.11
CA THR A 134 7.57 -5.67 1.18
C THR A 134 6.19 -5.24 1.66
N ILE A 135 5.35 -6.16 2.14
CA ILE A 135 4.01 -5.81 2.63
C ILE A 135 4.06 -5.09 3.98
N THR A 136 5.08 -5.33 4.81
CA THR A 136 5.25 -4.61 6.08
C THR A 136 5.69 -3.18 5.83
N ASP A 137 6.63 -2.97 4.91
CA ASP A 137 7.08 -1.66 4.47
C ASP A 137 5.92 -0.88 3.82
N ALA A 138 5.06 -1.56 3.06
CA ALA A 138 3.87 -0.97 2.48
C ALA A 138 2.89 -0.45 3.54
N LEU A 139 2.65 -1.24 4.59
CA LEU A 139 1.78 -0.85 5.70
C LEU A 139 2.38 0.31 6.50
N SER A 140 3.66 0.23 6.86
CA SER A 140 4.35 1.29 7.61
C SER A 140 4.40 2.60 6.83
N THR A 141 4.66 2.53 5.53
CA THR A 141 4.63 3.66 4.60
C THR A 141 3.26 4.33 4.58
N THR A 142 2.19 3.54 4.51
CA THR A 142 0.82 4.07 4.49
C THR A 142 0.50 4.82 5.78
N TYR A 143 0.86 4.26 6.93
CA TYR A 143 0.75 4.97 8.21
C TYR A 143 1.61 6.22 8.26
N ALA A 144 2.86 6.17 7.77
CA ALA A 144 3.73 7.33 7.74
C ALA A 144 3.13 8.49 6.94
N MET A 145 2.53 8.19 5.78
CA MET A 145 1.88 9.19 4.93
C MET A 145 0.68 9.84 5.63
N ILE A 146 -0.22 9.02 6.17
CA ILE A 146 -1.41 9.52 6.87
C ILE A 146 -0.97 10.36 8.07
N CYS A 147 -0.10 9.83 8.94
CA CYS A 147 0.41 10.56 10.10
C CYS A 147 1.10 11.87 9.71
N THR A 148 1.85 11.90 8.60
CA THR A 148 2.48 13.13 8.10
C THR A 148 1.42 14.18 7.74
N GLU A 149 0.33 13.79 7.08
CA GLU A 149 -0.77 14.70 6.77
C GLU A 149 -1.47 15.22 8.04
N LEU A 150 -1.69 14.33 9.02
CA LEU A 150 -2.26 14.71 10.31
C LEU A 150 -1.39 15.73 11.05
N ILE A 151 -0.07 15.63 10.94
CA ILE A 151 0.90 16.54 11.57
C ILE A 151 0.96 17.88 10.81
N THR A 152 1.16 17.83 9.50
CA THR A 152 1.56 19.00 8.71
C THR A 152 0.38 19.88 8.32
N ARG A 153 -0.73 19.29 7.87
CA ARG A 153 -1.91 20.05 7.40
C ARG A 153 -2.99 20.15 8.45
N GLU A 154 -3.33 19.04 9.10
CA GLU A 154 -4.39 19.03 10.12
C GLU A 154 -3.90 19.53 11.49
N LYS A 155 -2.58 19.71 11.66
CA LYS A 155 -1.93 20.23 12.88
C LYS A 155 -2.39 19.53 14.16
N MET A 156 -2.63 18.22 14.07
CA MET A 156 -3.11 17.43 15.19
C MET A 156 -2.03 17.30 16.28
N SER A 157 -2.47 17.21 17.53
CA SER A 157 -1.55 16.97 18.65
C SER A 157 -0.88 15.60 18.51
N GLY A 158 0.37 15.50 18.96
CA GLY A 158 1.13 14.25 18.86
C GLY A 158 0.49 13.07 19.59
N THR A 159 -0.34 13.33 20.61
CA THR A 159 -1.15 12.30 21.27
C THR A 159 -2.23 11.75 20.34
N LYS A 160 -2.93 12.60 19.58
CA LYS A 160 -3.96 12.14 18.63
C LYS A 160 -3.34 11.41 17.44
N VAL A 161 -2.18 11.87 16.96
CA VAL A 161 -1.46 11.20 15.86
C VAL A 161 -1.00 9.81 16.29
N ARG A 162 -0.51 9.63 17.53
CA ARG A 162 -0.13 8.33 18.08
C ARG A 162 -1.30 7.37 18.28
N LYS A 163 -2.48 7.89 18.62
CA LYS A 163 -3.70 7.09 18.72
C LYS A 163 -4.18 6.54 17.37
N PHE A 164 -3.90 7.22 16.26
CA PHE A 164 -4.42 6.80 14.96
C PHE A 164 -3.98 5.37 14.56
N PRO A 165 -2.68 5.00 14.59
CA PRO A 165 -2.26 3.63 14.33
C PRO A 165 -2.81 2.61 15.34
N GLU A 166 -3.01 3.01 16.60
CA GLU A 166 -3.59 2.16 17.65
C GLU A 166 -5.05 1.79 17.34
N GLU A 167 -5.86 2.79 16.95
CA GLU A 167 -7.26 2.58 16.54
C GLU A 167 -7.36 1.74 15.26
N CYS A 168 -6.47 1.97 14.28
CA CYS A 168 -6.40 1.11 13.10
C CYS A 168 -6.05 -0.33 13.49
N ALA A 169 -5.13 -0.52 14.44
CA ALA A 169 -4.73 -1.84 14.91
C ALA A 169 -5.86 -2.55 15.67
N ALA A 170 -6.65 -1.82 16.47
CA ALA A 170 -7.83 -2.34 17.12
C ALA A 170 -8.85 -2.84 16.08
N LEU A 171 -9.18 -2.01 15.08
CA LEU A 171 -10.10 -2.40 14.01
C LEU A 171 -9.64 -3.66 13.27
N ILE A 172 -8.35 -3.70 12.90
CA ILE A 172 -7.76 -4.84 12.18
C ILE A 172 -7.80 -6.12 13.02
N ASN A 173 -7.40 -6.05 14.28
CA ASN A 173 -7.29 -7.24 15.12
C ASN A 173 -8.64 -7.74 15.61
N GLU A 174 -9.56 -6.84 15.96
CA GLU A 174 -10.87 -7.19 16.52
C GLU A 174 -11.84 -7.67 15.43
N TYR A 175 -11.88 -6.97 14.29
CA TYR A 175 -12.92 -7.19 13.28
C TYR A 175 -12.42 -7.98 12.07
N LEU A 176 -11.33 -7.52 11.44
CA LEU A 176 -10.83 -8.14 10.21
C LEU A 176 -10.17 -9.50 10.47
N ASN A 177 -9.34 -9.60 11.51
CA ASN A 177 -8.66 -10.85 11.83
C ASN A 177 -9.59 -11.87 12.53
N GLY A 178 -10.64 -11.37 13.21
CA GLY A 178 -11.72 -12.19 13.77
C GLY A 178 -12.73 -12.69 12.73
N GLY A 179 -12.74 -12.11 11.53
CA GLY A 179 -13.66 -12.47 10.44
C GLY A 179 -15.07 -11.89 10.57
N TRP A 180 -15.27 -10.94 11.49
CA TRP A 180 -16.56 -10.28 11.73
C TRP A 180 -16.91 -9.25 10.66
N VAL A 181 -15.88 -8.60 10.12
CA VAL A 181 -15.98 -7.57 9.07
C VAL A 181 -14.93 -7.88 8.04
N SER A 182 -15.31 -7.86 6.77
CA SER A 182 -14.40 -8.00 5.65
C SER A 182 -13.87 -6.65 5.19
N GLN A 183 -12.79 -6.66 4.40
CA GLN A 183 -12.30 -5.45 3.75
C GLN A 183 -13.37 -4.80 2.84
N GLU A 184 -14.25 -5.61 2.25
CA GLU A 184 -15.33 -5.11 1.38
C GLU A 184 -16.37 -4.36 2.19
N ASP A 185 -16.70 -4.85 3.40
CA ASP A 185 -17.63 -4.18 4.29
C ASP A 185 -17.10 -2.80 4.71
N ILE A 186 -15.80 -2.68 5.03
CA ILE A 186 -15.16 -1.38 5.32
C ILE A 186 -15.27 -0.44 4.12
N ARG A 187 -14.99 -0.94 2.91
CA ARG A 187 -15.10 -0.13 1.69
C ARG A 187 -16.54 0.34 1.47
N GLN A 188 -17.50 -0.55 1.66
CA GLN A 188 -18.92 -0.25 1.47
C GLN A 188 -19.39 0.81 2.47
N ILE A 189 -19.10 0.61 3.77
CA ILE A 189 -19.47 1.56 4.83
C ILE A 189 -18.83 2.92 4.58
N LEU A 190 -17.53 2.96 4.26
CA LEU A 190 -16.84 4.21 3.95
C LEU A 190 -17.51 4.94 2.78
N ALA A 191 -17.90 4.21 1.73
CA ALA A 191 -18.57 4.80 0.58
C ALA A 191 -19.98 5.28 0.89
N GLU A 192 -20.74 4.56 1.71
CA GLU A 192 -22.10 4.92 2.11
C GLU A 192 -22.12 6.15 3.03
N GLU A 193 -21.23 6.19 4.03
CA GLU A 193 -21.22 7.28 5.02
C GLU A 193 -20.52 8.54 4.54
N THR A 194 -19.47 8.41 3.73
CA THR A 194 -18.63 9.55 3.34
C THR A 194 -18.71 9.89 1.85
N GLY A 195 -19.22 8.99 1.01
CA GLY A 195 -19.22 9.13 -0.45
C GLY A 195 -17.85 8.89 -1.10
N ILE A 196 -16.82 8.48 -0.34
CA ILE A 196 -15.47 8.25 -0.85
C ILE A 196 -15.33 6.84 -1.40
N ARG A 197 -14.73 6.73 -2.58
CA ARG A 197 -14.39 5.46 -3.22
C ARG A 197 -12.90 5.47 -3.56
N ILE A 198 -12.19 4.45 -3.11
CA ILE A 198 -10.81 4.21 -3.53
C ILE A 198 -10.87 3.36 -4.78
N ALA A 199 -10.37 3.88 -5.90
CA ALA A 199 -10.32 3.13 -7.15
C ALA A 199 -9.28 2.02 -7.01
N LEU A 200 -9.71 0.78 -7.23
CA LEU A 200 -8.81 -0.35 -7.45
C LEU A 200 -8.14 -0.11 -8.81
N GLY A 201 -6.86 0.25 -8.78
CA GLY A 201 -6.02 0.33 -9.98
C GLY A 201 -5.83 -1.02 -10.66
#